data_AF-A0A949LPF4-F1
#
_entry.id   AF-A0A949LPF4-F1
#
_cell.length_a   1.000
_cell.length_b   1.000
_cell.length_c   1.000
_cell.angle_alpha   90.00
_cell.angle_beta   90.00
_cell.angle_gamma   90.00
#
_symmetry.space_group_name_H-M   'P 1'
#
loop_
_entity.id
_entity.type
_entity.pdbx_description
1 polymer ?
#
loop_
_entity_poly.entity_id
_entity_poly.type
_entity_poly.pdbx_seq_one_letter_code
_entity_poly.pdbx_strand_id
1 'polypeptide(L)'
;MESLALVAVIVLFTSLVGGPVAILLTFLPDTPKKIRVFRTIAVILLSLIGLLFGFQLAIASSVPLLPRLIGFVSVGTSIAALLYEFKVLQHKKITADQSPGLDTALNSENVPNLGANNSSNSKVYAVIFKSKRQDVNSELYYQHNDALEEKIKSLPGYIKHSGIRHPETREGVTVAYFDSLDAIDMWRKDAEHMSAKKLAKSDFYENYSVEITE
;
A
#
# COMPACT_ATOMS: atom_id res chain seq x y z
N MET A 1 16.54 39.12 -28.46
CA MET A 1 17.10 37.76 -28.64
C MET A 1 17.52 37.16 -27.31
N GLU A 2 18.24 37.89 -26.46
CA GLU A 2 18.72 37.37 -25.16
C GLU A 2 17.61 36.96 -24.19
N SER A 3 16.51 37.72 -24.12
CA SER A 3 15.36 37.38 -23.26
C SER A 3 14.64 36.09 -23.68
N LEU A 4 14.54 35.83 -24.98
CA LEU A 4 13.85 34.65 -25.51
C LEU A 4 14.73 33.39 -25.38
N ALA A 5 16.05 33.54 -25.54
CA ALA A 5 17.00 32.48 -25.25
C ALA A 5 17.02 32.13 -23.76
N LEU A 6 16.97 33.13 -22.88
CA LEU A 6 16.90 32.92 -21.43
C LEU A 6 15.62 32.14 -21.04
N VAL A 7 14.46 32.52 -21.59
CA VAL A 7 13.20 31.80 -21.36
C VAL A 7 13.31 30.35 -21.85
N ALA A 8 13.87 30.11 -23.03
CA ALA A 8 14.06 28.75 -23.55
C ALA A 8 14.99 27.90 -22.66
N VAL A 9 16.06 28.49 -22.14
CA VAL A 9 16.99 27.82 -21.20
C VAL A 9 16.29 27.47 -19.89
N ILE A 10 15.49 28.39 -19.34
CA ILE A 10 14.72 28.15 -18.11
C ILE A 10 13.74 26.99 -18.32
N VAL A 11 12.95 27.02 -19.40
CA VAL A 11 11.99 25.96 -19.74
C VAL A 11 12.67 24.60 -19.90
N LEU A 12 13.84 24.57 -20.54
CA LEU A 12 14.60 23.35 -20.75
C LEU A 12 15.17 22.81 -19.43
N PHE A 13 15.70 23.69 -18.58
CA PHE A 13 16.23 23.31 -17.26
C PHE A 13 15.14 22.82 -16.31
N THR A 14 13.99 23.51 -16.24
CA THR A 14 12.86 23.09 -15.40
C THR A 14 12.26 21.76 -15.87
N SER A 15 12.22 21.51 -17.17
CA SER A 15 11.75 20.23 -17.72
C SER A 15 12.75 19.10 -17.46
N LEU A 16 14.06 19.40 -17.52
CA LEU A 16 15.11 18.42 -17.27
C LEU A 16 15.15 17.97 -15.80
N VAL A 17 14.96 18.92 -14.87
CA VAL A 17 15.16 18.68 -13.43
C VAL A 17 13.86 18.43 -12.68
N GLY A 18 12.75 19.04 -13.09
CA GLY A 18 11.50 19.06 -12.32
C GLY A 18 10.88 17.67 -12.09
N GLY A 19 10.71 16.88 -13.15
CA GLY A 19 10.15 15.53 -13.06
C GLY A 19 11.02 14.56 -12.25
N PRO A 20 12.33 14.43 -12.53
CA PRO A 20 13.23 13.59 -11.73
C PRO A 20 13.31 14.00 -10.25
N VAL A 21 13.33 15.31 -9.94
CA VAL A 21 13.31 15.78 -8.56
C VAL A 21 11.98 15.47 -7.88
N ALA A 22 10.84 15.62 -8.58
CA ALA A 22 9.53 15.24 -8.05
C ALA A 22 9.49 13.75 -7.67
N ILE A 23 10.03 12.86 -8.52
CA ILE A 23 10.18 11.44 -8.20
C ILE A 23 11.08 11.24 -6.98
N LEU A 24 12.24 11.90 -6.93
CA LEU A 24 13.18 11.75 -5.80
C LEU A 24 12.52 12.13 -4.46
N LEU A 25 11.73 13.22 -4.46
CA LEU A 25 11.02 13.67 -3.27
C LEU A 25 10.06 12.61 -2.74
N THR A 26 9.45 11.77 -3.59
CA THR A 26 8.54 10.69 -3.14
C THR A 26 9.22 9.65 -2.25
N PHE A 27 10.56 9.58 -2.24
CA PHE A 27 11.33 8.68 -1.36
C PHE A 27 11.58 9.26 0.04
N LEU A 28 11.23 10.53 0.30
CA LEU A 28 11.41 11.13 1.62
C LEU A 28 10.43 10.56 2.66
N PRO A 29 10.87 10.37 3.92
CA PRO A 29 10.04 9.80 4.98
C PRO A 29 8.83 10.67 5.33
N ASP A 30 7.78 9.99 5.79
CA ASP A 30 6.45 10.55 6.06
C ASP A 30 6.31 11.24 7.42
N THR A 31 7.34 11.17 8.26
CA THR A 31 7.34 11.65 9.65
C THR A 31 8.33 12.80 9.81
N PRO A 32 7.96 13.89 10.51
CA PRO A 32 6.64 14.26 11.05
C PRO A 32 5.63 14.76 10.00
N LYS A 33 4.33 14.83 10.35
CA LYS A 33 3.21 15.22 9.44
C LYS A 33 3.45 16.50 8.63
N LYS A 34 4.17 17.49 9.18
CA LYS A 34 4.50 18.74 8.47
C LYS A 34 5.39 18.48 7.23
N ILE A 35 6.31 17.52 7.31
CA ILE A 35 7.18 17.13 6.20
C ILE A 35 6.37 16.44 5.11
N ARG A 36 5.43 15.55 5.48
CA ARG A 36 4.51 14.92 4.52
C ARG A 36 3.75 15.96 3.70
N VAL A 37 3.10 16.91 4.37
CA VAL A 37 2.31 17.97 3.69
C VAL A 37 3.21 18.81 2.78
N PHE A 38 4.39 19.20 3.25
CA PHE A 38 5.34 19.97 2.45
C PHE A 38 5.82 19.20 1.21
N ARG A 39 6.17 17.91 1.38
CA ARG A 39 6.56 17.02 0.29
C ARG A 39 5.45 16.90 -0.74
N THR A 40 4.22 16.61 -0.31
CA THR A 40 3.08 16.46 -1.22
C THR A 40 2.86 17.73 -2.04
N ILE A 41 2.91 18.92 -1.41
CA ILE A 41 2.77 20.20 -2.12
C ILE A 41 3.93 20.40 -3.12
N ALA A 42 5.17 20.11 -2.71
CA ALA A 42 6.33 20.25 -3.58
C ALA A 42 6.28 19.31 -4.79
N VAL A 43 5.89 18.04 -4.59
CA VAL A 43 5.73 17.05 -5.66
C VAL A 43 4.64 17.49 -6.64
N ILE A 44 3.48 17.94 -6.15
CA ILE A 44 2.39 18.41 -7.01
C ILE A 44 2.85 19.62 -7.85
N LEU A 45 3.49 20.61 -7.23
CA LEU A 45 3.96 21.80 -7.95
C LEU A 45 5.00 21.46 -9.02
N LEU A 46 6.01 20.65 -8.68
CA LEU A 46 7.06 20.25 -9.62
C LEU A 46 6.50 19.41 -10.77
N SER A 47 5.58 18.49 -10.49
CA SER A 47 4.93 17.68 -11.52
C SER A 47 4.03 18.52 -12.44
N LEU A 48 3.31 19.51 -11.93
CA LEU A 48 2.50 20.42 -12.77
C LEU A 48 3.38 21.26 -13.70
N ILE A 49 4.50 21.77 -13.19
CA ILE A 49 5.49 22.52 -13.99
C ILE A 49 6.11 21.61 -15.06
N GLY A 50 6.52 20.39 -14.68
CA GLY A 50 7.11 19.40 -15.59
C GLY A 50 6.14 18.91 -16.67
N LEU A 51 4.84 18.80 -16.34
CA LEU A 51 3.78 18.52 -17.30
C LEU A 51 3.57 19.67 -18.28
N LEU A 52 3.43 20.90 -17.78
CA LEU A 52 3.15 22.07 -18.61
C LEU A 52 4.28 22.31 -19.62
N PHE A 53 5.52 22.41 -19.14
CA PHE A 53 6.66 22.71 -20.00
C PHE A 53 7.13 21.48 -20.79
N GLY A 54 7.08 20.29 -20.18
CA GLY A 54 7.45 19.05 -20.88
C GLY A 54 6.51 18.76 -22.05
N PHE A 55 5.21 18.98 -21.88
CA PHE A 55 4.22 18.83 -22.94
C PHE A 55 4.42 19.86 -24.06
N GLN A 56 4.64 21.12 -23.70
CA GLN A 56 4.94 22.18 -24.67
C GLN A 56 6.18 21.85 -25.49
N LEU A 57 7.21 21.29 -24.86
CA LEU A 57 8.45 20.91 -25.52
C LEU A 57 8.30 19.66 -26.39
N ALA A 58 7.50 18.68 -25.96
CA ALA A 58 7.34 17.41 -26.68
C ALA A 58 6.59 17.55 -28.02
N ILE A 59 5.58 18.42 -28.06
CA ILE A 59 4.64 18.54 -29.19
C ILE A 59 5.02 19.66 -30.15
N ALA A 60 5.81 20.65 -29.71
CA ALA A 60 6.25 21.74 -30.58
C ALA A 60 7.09 21.21 -31.77
N SER A 61 6.53 21.34 -32.98
CA SER A 61 7.16 20.88 -34.22
C SER A 61 8.41 21.67 -34.61
N SER A 62 8.55 22.90 -34.11
CA SER A 62 9.69 23.78 -34.31
C SER A 62 10.89 23.48 -33.40
N VAL A 63 10.77 22.53 -32.47
CA VAL A 63 11.80 22.21 -31.49
C VAL A 63 12.65 21.02 -31.98
N PRO A 64 14.00 21.08 -31.87
CA PRO A 64 14.88 19.97 -32.24
C PRO A 64 14.62 18.68 -31.45
N LEU A 65 15.13 17.56 -31.94
CA LEU A 65 14.87 16.23 -31.35
C LEU A 65 15.29 16.12 -29.87
N LEU A 66 16.47 16.66 -29.51
CA LEU A 66 17.00 16.53 -28.15
C LEU A 66 16.11 17.20 -27.09
N PRO A 67 15.71 18.47 -27.21
CA PRO A 67 14.76 19.05 -26.27
C PRO A 67 13.39 18.33 -26.28
N ARG A 68 12.90 17.84 -27.42
CA ARG A 68 11.64 17.07 -27.45
C ARG A 68 11.70 15.80 -26.60
N LEU A 69 12.82 15.08 -26.61
CA LEU A 69 13.06 13.93 -25.73
C LEU A 69 13.02 14.33 -24.26
N ILE A 70 13.64 15.45 -23.89
CA ILE A 70 13.55 16.00 -22.53
C ILE A 70 12.09 16.27 -22.16
N GLY A 71 11.29 16.78 -23.09
CA GLY A 71 9.85 16.96 -22.90
C GLY A 71 9.10 15.68 -22.58
N PHE A 72 9.31 14.61 -23.36
CA PHE A 72 8.70 13.30 -23.10
C PHE A 72 9.12 12.69 -21.77
N VAL A 73 10.41 12.76 -21.43
CA VAL A 73 10.94 12.28 -20.14
C VAL A 73 10.35 13.08 -18.98
N SER A 74 10.26 14.40 -19.11
CA SER A 74 9.63 15.29 -18.11
C SER A 74 8.17 14.92 -17.85
N VAL A 75 7.39 14.71 -18.92
CA VAL A 75 5.98 14.30 -18.82
C VAL A 75 5.86 12.94 -18.15
N GLY A 76 6.61 11.95 -18.61
CA GLY A 76 6.57 10.60 -18.05
C GLY A 76 6.96 10.56 -16.57
N THR A 77 8.02 11.28 -16.19
CA THR A 77 8.48 11.34 -14.80
C THR A 77 7.54 12.13 -13.89
N SER A 78 6.91 13.20 -14.40
CA SER A 78 5.91 13.98 -13.65
C SER A 78 4.64 13.17 -13.37
N ILE A 79 4.17 12.39 -14.35
CA ILE A 79 3.04 11.46 -14.19
C ILE A 79 3.40 10.39 -13.16
N ALA A 80 4.57 9.76 -13.29
CA ALA A 80 5.02 8.76 -12.34
C ALA A 80 5.10 9.30 -10.91
N ALA A 81 5.67 10.50 -10.70
CA ALA A 81 5.75 11.13 -9.38
C ALA A 81 4.36 11.35 -8.75
N LEU A 82 3.37 11.79 -9.52
CA LEU A 82 2.00 11.95 -9.03
C LEU A 82 1.38 10.60 -8.65
N LEU A 83 1.56 9.57 -9.48
CA LEU A 83 1.06 8.22 -9.19
C LEU A 83 1.70 7.61 -7.93
N TYR A 84 2.98 7.89 -7.68
CA TYR A 84 3.67 7.49 -6.45
C TYR A 84 3.20 8.28 -5.22
N GLU A 85 3.00 9.60 -5.33
CA GLU A 85 2.56 10.44 -4.21
C GLU A 85 1.11 10.15 -3.80
N PHE A 86 0.21 9.94 -4.77
CA PHE A 86 -1.21 9.58 -4.52
C PHE A 86 -1.42 8.09 -4.22
N LYS A 87 -0.35 7.35 -3.94
CA LYS A 87 -0.37 5.93 -3.54
C LYS A 87 -0.93 4.92 -4.55
N VAL A 88 -1.28 5.33 -5.77
CA VAL A 88 -1.70 4.42 -6.85
C VAL A 88 -0.59 3.39 -7.18
N LEU A 89 0.69 3.76 -7.00
CA LEU A 89 1.84 2.85 -7.13
C LEU A 89 2.47 2.42 -5.78
N GLN A 90 1.88 2.77 -4.63
CA GLN A 90 2.47 2.48 -3.31
C GLN A 90 2.23 1.07 -2.75
N HIS A 91 1.77 0.11 -3.54
CA HIS A 91 1.80 -1.28 -3.08
C HIS A 91 3.19 -1.94 -3.15
N LYS A 92 4.27 -1.19 -3.46
CA LYS A 92 5.60 -1.80 -3.63
C LYS A 92 6.81 -1.12 -2.98
N LYS A 93 6.70 -0.15 -2.06
CA LYS A 93 7.88 0.27 -1.27
C LYS A 93 7.53 1.01 0.02
N ILE A 94 8.25 0.62 1.09
CA ILE A 94 8.27 1.10 2.50
C ILE A 94 7.24 0.38 3.38
N THR A 95 7.61 -0.64 4.17
CA THR A 95 8.36 -0.44 5.43
C THR A 95 9.26 -1.66 5.73
N ALA A 96 10.54 -1.56 5.37
CA ALA A 96 11.60 -2.01 6.27
C ALA A 96 11.88 -0.81 7.18
N ASP A 97 12.06 -1.07 8.48
CA ASP A 97 12.14 -0.07 9.56
C ASP A 97 10.78 0.40 10.13
N GLN A 98 10.07 -0.55 10.76
CA GLN A 98 9.43 -0.41 12.08
C GLN A 98 9.01 -1.83 12.50
N SER A 99 9.98 -2.62 12.95
CA SER A 99 9.68 -3.67 13.91
C SER A 99 9.55 -2.98 15.27
N PRO A 100 8.46 -3.13 16.02
CA PRO A 100 8.52 -2.81 17.43
C PRO A 100 9.59 -3.71 18.03
N GLY A 101 10.63 -3.12 18.60
CA GLY A 101 11.71 -3.84 19.27
C GLY A 101 11.14 -4.77 20.32
N LEU A 102 11.59 -6.03 20.29
CA LEU A 102 11.29 -7.06 21.27
C LEU A 102 12.28 -6.96 22.43
N ASP A 103 12.50 -5.75 22.97
CA ASP A 103 13.63 -5.50 23.85
C ASP A 103 13.25 -4.67 25.08
N THR A 104 12.02 -4.76 25.62
CA THR A 104 11.75 -4.28 26.99
C THR A 104 10.47 -4.89 27.58
N ALA A 105 10.60 -6.00 28.33
CA ALA A 105 9.73 -6.36 29.47
C ALA A 105 10.12 -7.71 30.10
N LEU A 106 11.39 -7.86 30.51
CA LEU A 106 11.73 -8.70 31.64
C LEU A 106 12.00 -7.77 32.82
N ASN A 107 10.93 -7.30 33.46
CA ASN A 107 10.97 -6.80 34.82
C ASN A 107 9.64 -7.20 35.45
N SER A 108 9.66 -8.38 36.07
CA SER A 108 8.74 -8.75 37.13
C SER A 108 8.94 -7.76 38.26
N GLU A 109 7.99 -6.86 38.49
CA GLU A 109 7.51 -6.44 39.81
C GLU A 109 6.50 -5.28 39.66
N ASN A 110 5.39 -5.39 40.40
CA ASN A 110 4.30 -4.42 40.59
C ASN A 110 3.20 -4.32 39.51
N VAL A 111 2.20 -5.21 39.62
CA VAL A 111 0.81 -4.93 39.22
C VAL A 111 -0.05 -4.85 40.48
N PRO A 112 -0.84 -3.78 40.70
CA PRO A 112 -1.76 -3.68 41.83
C PRO A 112 -2.85 -4.75 41.73
N ASN A 113 -3.13 -5.38 42.88
CA ASN A 113 -4.21 -6.33 43.10
C ASN A 113 -5.56 -5.73 42.68
N LEU A 114 -6.03 -6.06 41.47
CA LEU A 114 -7.43 -5.93 41.10
C LEU A 114 -8.15 -7.23 41.45
N GLY A 115 -9.18 -7.04 42.28
CA GLY A 115 -10.02 -8.04 42.92
C GLY A 115 -10.37 -9.26 42.10
N ALA A 116 -10.44 -10.36 42.84
CA ALA A 116 -11.09 -11.61 42.52
C ALA A 116 -12.38 -11.46 41.68
N ASN A 117 -12.48 -12.34 40.67
CA ASN A 117 -13.67 -13.04 40.15
C ASN A 117 -13.76 -13.03 38.61
N ASN A 118 -13.04 -13.95 37.95
CA ASN A 118 -13.62 -14.89 36.97
C ASN A 118 -12.53 -15.75 36.32
N SER A 119 -12.45 -17.00 36.76
CA SER A 119 -11.87 -18.09 35.99
C SER A 119 -12.77 -18.43 34.80
N SER A 120 -12.57 -17.78 33.65
CA SER A 120 -12.96 -18.34 32.36
C SER A 120 -11.68 -18.62 31.56
N ASN A 121 -11.30 -19.89 31.50
CA ASN A 121 -10.27 -20.39 30.60
C ASN A 121 -10.82 -20.34 29.15
N SER A 122 -11.09 -19.14 28.63
CA SER A 122 -11.66 -18.97 27.29
C SER A 122 -10.55 -19.18 26.27
N LYS A 123 -10.58 -20.34 25.62
CA LYS A 123 -9.68 -20.66 24.52
C LYS A 123 -9.88 -19.66 23.38
N VAL A 124 -8.79 -19.31 22.69
CA VAL A 124 -8.82 -18.45 21.51
C VAL A 124 -8.25 -19.27 20.36
N TYR A 125 -8.95 -19.28 19.23
CA TYR A 125 -8.55 -20.02 18.05
C TYR A 125 -7.97 -19.06 17.00
N ALA A 126 -6.90 -19.48 16.33
CA ALA A 126 -6.31 -18.77 15.21
C ALA A 126 -6.50 -19.56 13.91
N VAL A 127 -7.08 -18.92 12.90
CA VAL A 127 -7.16 -19.42 11.52
C VAL A 127 -6.04 -18.76 10.73
N ILE A 128 -5.04 -19.54 10.34
CA ILE A 128 -3.86 -19.10 9.59
C ILE A 128 -4.08 -19.47 8.12
N PHE A 129 -4.31 -18.45 7.29
CA PHE A 129 -4.44 -18.58 5.86
C PHE A 129 -3.15 -18.15 5.17
N LYS A 130 -2.44 -19.09 4.54
CA LYS A 130 -1.23 -18.82 3.74
C LYS A 130 -1.62 -18.92 2.27
N SER A 131 -1.24 -17.95 1.45
CA SER A 131 -1.56 -17.98 0.02
C SER A 131 -0.51 -17.32 -0.85
N LYS A 132 -0.41 -17.75 -2.11
CA LYS A 132 0.34 -17.07 -3.14
C LYS A 132 -0.62 -16.55 -4.20
N ARG A 133 -0.68 -15.23 -4.38
CA ARG A 133 -1.60 -14.60 -5.36
C ARG A 133 -1.13 -14.78 -6.79
N GLN A 134 -2.05 -14.84 -7.74
CA GLN A 134 -1.75 -14.68 -9.17
C GLN A 134 -1.46 -13.21 -9.50
N ASP A 135 -0.79 -12.93 -10.63
CA ASP A 135 -0.41 -11.57 -11.05
C ASP A 135 -1.55 -10.83 -11.78
N VAL A 136 -2.65 -11.53 -12.06
CA VAL A 136 -3.82 -11.04 -12.81
C VAL A 136 -4.92 -10.60 -11.84
N ASN A 137 -5.77 -9.67 -12.26
CA ASN A 137 -7.00 -9.26 -11.54
C ASN A 137 -6.79 -8.64 -10.15
N SER A 138 -5.70 -7.90 -9.96
CA SER A 138 -5.38 -7.28 -8.66
C SER A 138 -6.45 -6.33 -8.12
N GLU A 139 -7.09 -5.55 -9.00
CA GLU A 139 -8.17 -4.62 -8.62
C GLU A 139 -9.43 -5.35 -8.13
N LEU A 140 -9.89 -6.35 -8.89
CA LEU A 140 -11.05 -7.16 -8.53
C LEU A 140 -10.83 -7.89 -7.19
N TYR A 141 -9.61 -8.36 -6.94
CA TYR A 141 -9.25 -8.95 -5.66
C TYR A 141 -9.47 -7.98 -4.49
N TYR A 142 -9.00 -6.74 -4.57
CA TYR A 142 -9.09 -5.79 -3.46
C TYR A 142 -10.55 -5.44 -3.15
N GLN A 143 -11.38 -5.23 -4.19
CA GLN A 143 -12.81 -4.97 -4.02
C GLN A 143 -13.54 -6.11 -3.30
N HIS A 144 -13.23 -7.36 -3.65
CA HIS A 144 -13.80 -8.53 -2.97
C HIS A 144 -13.25 -8.70 -1.55
N ASN A 145 -11.99 -8.36 -1.32
CA ASN A 145 -11.35 -8.48 -0.02
C ASN A 145 -11.90 -7.47 0.99
N ASP A 146 -12.14 -6.23 0.58
CA ASP A 146 -12.68 -5.18 1.45
C ASP A 146 -14.09 -5.54 1.94
N ALA A 147 -14.93 -6.11 1.07
CA ALA A 147 -16.27 -6.59 1.44
C ALA A 147 -16.20 -7.74 2.46
N LEU A 148 -15.29 -8.70 2.24
CA LEU A 148 -15.02 -9.81 3.17
C LEU A 148 -14.49 -9.30 4.53
N GLU A 149 -13.68 -8.25 4.53
CA GLU A 149 -13.10 -7.65 5.74
C GLU A 149 -14.18 -7.03 6.64
N GLU A 150 -15.14 -6.32 6.05
CA GLU A 150 -16.26 -5.79 6.80
C GLU A 150 -17.22 -6.90 7.26
N LYS A 151 -17.40 -7.95 6.43
CA LYS A 151 -18.25 -9.08 6.76
C LYS A 151 -17.74 -9.87 7.96
N ILE A 152 -16.45 -10.22 8.01
CA ILE A 152 -15.88 -11.01 9.10
C ILE A 152 -16.01 -10.29 10.45
N LYS A 153 -15.92 -8.95 10.47
CA LYS A 153 -16.09 -8.12 11.68
C LYS A 153 -17.50 -8.20 12.25
N SER A 154 -18.50 -8.53 11.43
CA SER A 154 -19.90 -8.67 11.86
C SER A 154 -20.22 -10.01 12.50
N LEU A 155 -19.30 -10.98 12.44
CA LEU A 155 -19.56 -12.32 12.94
C LEU A 155 -19.49 -12.39 14.47
N PRO A 156 -20.48 -13.03 15.12
CA PRO A 156 -20.34 -13.44 16.50
C PRO A 156 -19.09 -14.29 16.70
N GLY A 157 -18.29 -13.95 17.71
CA GLY A 157 -17.06 -14.66 18.05
C GLY A 157 -15.83 -14.29 17.23
N TYR A 158 -15.91 -13.31 16.32
CA TYR A 158 -14.72 -12.68 15.74
C TYR A 158 -14.02 -11.79 16.77
N ILE A 159 -12.69 -11.91 16.87
CA ILE A 159 -11.86 -11.10 17.78
C ILE A 159 -11.09 -10.03 17.00
N LYS A 160 -10.24 -10.47 16.05
CA LYS A 160 -9.41 -9.59 15.21
C LYS A 160 -8.83 -10.39 14.04
N HIS A 161 -8.27 -9.71 13.04
CA HIS A 161 -7.40 -10.34 12.06
C HIS A 161 -6.26 -9.41 11.65
N SER A 162 -5.19 -9.98 11.11
CA SER A 162 -4.06 -9.23 10.55
C SER A 162 -3.43 -10.04 9.44
N GLY A 163 -2.93 -9.37 8.40
CA GLY A 163 -2.26 -10.04 7.30
C GLY A 163 -1.05 -9.28 6.78
N ILE A 164 -0.12 -10.03 6.21
CA ILE A 164 1.04 -9.52 5.51
C ILE A 164 1.12 -10.16 4.12
N ARG A 165 1.68 -9.42 3.16
CA ARG A 165 1.88 -9.88 1.78
C ARG A 165 3.24 -9.44 1.31
N HIS A 166 4.02 -10.37 0.77
CA HIS A 166 5.30 -10.10 0.16
C HIS A 166 5.09 -9.47 -1.24
N PRO A 167 5.68 -8.30 -1.52
CA PRO A 167 5.41 -7.54 -2.75
C PRO A 167 5.94 -8.20 -4.04
N GLU A 168 6.98 -9.04 -3.93
CA GLU A 168 7.61 -9.70 -5.10
C GLU A 168 7.19 -11.16 -5.26
N THR A 169 7.30 -11.99 -4.21
CA THR A 169 6.88 -13.39 -4.27
C THR A 169 5.37 -13.58 -4.31
N ARG A 170 4.57 -12.54 -3.98
CA ARG A 170 3.10 -12.56 -3.86
C ARG A 170 2.56 -13.51 -2.79
N GLU A 171 3.45 -14.09 -1.99
CA GLU A 171 3.12 -14.91 -0.82
C GLU A 171 2.59 -14.02 0.28
N GLY A 172 1.59 -14.48 1.00
CA GLY A 172 1.06 -13.74 2.14
C GLY A 172 0.39 -14.66 3.13
N VAL A 173 0.25 -14.12 4.33
CA VAL A 173 -0.33 -14.80 5.47
C VAL A 173 -1.39 -13.88 6.07
N THR A 174 -2.56 -14.42 6.37
CA THR A 174 -3.61 -13.73 7.11
C THR A 174 -3.98 -14.60 8.29
N VAL A 175 -3.94 -14.03 9.49
CA VAL A 175 -4.32 -14.69 10.73
C VAL A 175 -5.59 -14.04 11.25
N ALA A 176 -6.66 -14.81 11.40
CA ALA A 176 -7.91 -14.37 12.00
C ALA A 176 -8.15 -15.11 13.32
N TYR A 177 -8.54 -14.38 14.36
CA TYR A 177 -8.74 -14.90 15.70
C TYR A 177 -10.22 -14.96 16.05
N PHE A 178 -10.62 -16.07 16.66
CA PHE A 178 -11.99 -16.35 17.07
C PHE A 178 -12.05 -16.88 18.50
N ASP A 179 -13.17 -16.68 19.19
CA ASP A 179 -13.38 -17.19 20.55
C ASP A 179 -13.79 -18.67 20.61
N SER A 180 -14.15 -19.26 19.47
CA SER A 180 -14.71 -20.61 19.39
C SER A 180 -14.53 -21.24 18.01
N LEU A 181 -14.48 -22.58 17.96
CA LEU A 181 -14.52 -23.33 16.70
C LEU A 181 -15.87 -23.16 15.97
N ASP A 182 -16.96 -22.93 16.72
CA ASP A 182 -18.28 -22.67 16.15
C ASP A 182 -18.31 -21.35 15.37
N ALA A 183 -17.67 -20.28 15.89
CA ALA A 183 -17.51 -19.03 15.14
C ALA A 183 -16.71 -19.22 13.84
N ILE A 184 -15.68 -20.08 13.86
CA ILE A 184 -14.92 -20.44 12.66
C ILE A 184 -15.80 -21.21 11.66
N ASP A 185 -16.63 -22.15 12.13
CA ASP A 185 -17.53 -22.92 11.26
C ASP A 185 -18.65 -22.05 10.67
N MET A 186 -19.19 -21.11 11.45
CA MET A 186 -20.10 -20.07 10.96
C MET A 186 -19.45 -19.25 9.85
N TRP A 187 -18.21 -18.80 10.06
CA TRP A 187 -17.48 -18.08 9.02
C TRP A 187 -17.27 -18.94 7.77
N ARG A 188 -16.88 -20.20 7.95
CA ARG A 188 -16.65 -21.14 6.84
C ARG A 188 -17.91 -21.37 6.00
N LYS A 189 -19.09 -21.32 6.60
CA LYS A 189 -20.40 -21.56 5.95
C LYS A 189 -21.07 -20.29 5.43
N ASP A 190 -20.54 -19.10 5.73
CA ASP A 190 -21.08 -17.84 5.24
C ASP A 190 -21.13 -17.82 3.70
N ALA A 191 -22.26 -17.37 3.15
CA ALA A 191 -22.53 -17.45 1.71
C ALA A 191 -21.60 -16.53 0.88
N GLU A 192 -21.27 -15.35 1.41
CA GLU A 192 -20.36 -14.41 0.77
C GLU A 192 -18.93 -14.96 0.82
N HIS A 193 -18.51 -15.50 1.96
CA HIS A 193 -17.22 -16.15 2.11
C HIS A 193 -17.06 -17.38 1.21
N MET A 194 -18.09 -18.22 1.09
CA MET A 194 -18.09 -19.36 0.18
C MET A 194 -18.00 -18.94 -1.29
N SER A 195 -18.72 -17.89 -1.66
CA SER A 195 -18.68 -17.33 -3.02
C SER A 195 -17.29 -16.76 -3.34
N ALA A 196 -16.72 -16.01 -2.40
CA ALA A 196 -15.38 -15.47 -2.53
C ALA A 196 -14.30 -16.57 -2.57
N LYS A 197 -14.43 -17.65 -1.79
CA LYS A 197 -13.53 -18.82 -1.87
C LYS A 197 -13.59 -19.51 -3.23
N LYS A 198 -14.77 -19.61 -3.84
CA LYS A 198 -14.95 -20.19 -5.17
C LYS A 198 -14.24 -19.35 -6.24
N LEU A 199 -14.44 -18.03 -6.21
CA LEU A 199 -13.77 -17.08 -7.10
C LEU A 199 -12.25 -17.04 -6.86
N ALA A 200 -11.84 -17.10 -5.60
CA ALA A 200 -10.43 -17.03 -5.23
C ALA A 200 -9.62 -18.24 -5.71
N LYS A 201 -10.27 -19.42 -5.80
CA LYS A 201 -9.65 -20.65 -6.31
C LYS A 201 -9.40 -20.59 -7.82
N SER A 202 -10.23 -19.89 -8.59
CA SER A 202 -10.02 -19.72 -10.04
C SER A 202 -9.08 -18.57 -10.35
N ASP A 203 -9.28 -17.42 -9.70
CA ASP A 203 -8.80 -16.15 -10.27
C ASP A 203 -7.78 -15.41 -9.40
N PHE A 204 -7.64 -15.76 -8.11
CA PHE A 204 -6.87 -14.95 -7.17
C PHE A 204 -5.61 -15.61 -6.63
N TYR A 205 -5.59 -16.94 -6.46
CA TYR A 205 -4.47 -17.65 -5.86
C TYR A 205 -3.88 -18.72 -6.79
N GLU A 206 -2.55 -18.80 -6.85
CA GLU A 206 -1.82 -19.93 -7.44
C GLU A 206 -1.94 -21.15 -6.52
N ASN A 207 -1.78 -20.92 -5.21
CA ASN A 207 -1.95 -21.91 -4.16
C ASN A 207 -2.34 -21.24 -2.83
N TYR A 208 -2.93 -22.03 -1.94
CA TYR A 208 -3.19 -21.60 -0.57
C TYR A 208 -3.27 -22.80 0.39
N SER A 209 -3.09 -22.54 1.68
CA SER A 209 -3.34 -23.46 2.78
C SER A 209 -4.04 -22.76 3.94
N VAL A 210 -4.79 -23.54 4.72
CA VAL A 210 -5.50 -23.08 5.92
C VAL A 210 -5.12 -24.01 7.06
N GLU A 211 -4.75 -23.42 8.19
CA GLU A 211 -4.42 -24.11 9.43
C GLU A 211 -5.21 -23.49 10.58
N ILE A 212 -5.65 -24.30 11.54
CA ILE A 212 -6.39 -23.84 12.73
C ILE A 212 -5.65 -24.34 13.97
N THR A 213 -5.38 -23.44 14.92
CA THR A 213 -4.76 -23.76 16.22
C THR A 213 -5.52 -23.08 17.36
N GLU A 214 -5.41 -23.63 18.57
CA GLU A 214 -5.76 -22.95 19.83
C GLU A 214 -4.53 -22.30 20.50
#